data_AF-A0A0C9TAL9-F1
#
_entry.id   AF-A0A0C9TAL9-F1
#
_cell.length_a   1.000
_cell.length_b   1.000
_cell.length_c   1.000
_cell.angle_alpha   90.00
_cell.angle_beta   90.00
_cell.angle_gamma   90.00
#
_symmetry.space_group_name_H-M   'P 1'
#
loop_
_entity.id
_entity.type
_entity.pdbx_description
1 polymer ?
#
loop_
_entity_poly.entity_id
_entity_poly.type
_entity_poly.pdbx_seq_one_letter_code
_entity_poly.pdbx_strand_id
1 'polypeptide(L)'
;MYKKQPTDLLNVLPPELVGYIFHLWLLNSIYPNAKYWHSQLPVLLCLVSKSWRDFVYASPLLWAYVIMEATQDAVPTLQALRKRLKRSQNAPLFLDIVVGEHPDRDALRVLLAESSRFRHLTLSVLDLSWCDDIPIQSFTELSKLTVHTGFQVVPPVDKLSAVFSSAPRLRHVKWLSTGDPGPVGVNGHQLHFLDLTVFYLPVTRLLEVLEACPNLREVVITFQGEQEYTPISPRERVLLPELRSLVLDGTGQIACILRSIQAPLLSRLDIKWWHYNGHECALEALHSLLAYSPHLEEIALRKFLITEDGLISIITNYEHLLRFTVAAERWQTSFITHRTFELLTRQEDAKYALPYLEKLEFRAALDVPDDVVLRMIESRMSPEHAVACALKSICLDGCKPMAEVSVSRLETICQESGLKAEGTFASRNNISISTSTIATEARTSYFSFFFDPGAVILWFRKLLLGRR
;
A
#
# COMPACT_ATOMS: atom_id res chain seq x y z
N MET A 1 -32.14 39.95 -21.22
CA MET A 1 -31.29 38.90 -20.60
C MET A 1 -32.10 37.61 -20.50
N TYR A 2 -31.85 36.62 -21.35
CA TYR A 2 -32.47 35.30 -21.22
C TYR A 2 -31.78 34.54 -20.08
N LYS A 3 -32.50 34.24 -18.99
CA LYS A 3 -32.00 33.33 -17.95
C LYS A 3 -31.97 31.93 -18.54
N LYS A 4 -30.77 31.43 -18.85
CA LYS A 4 -30.56 30.03 -19.26
C LYS A 4 -31.06 29.16 -18.10
N GLN A 5 -32.15 28.42 -18.29
CA GLN A 5 -32.61 27.49 -17.26
C GLN A 5 -31.53 26.42 -17.07
N PRO A 6 -31.14 26.11 -15.82
CA PRO A 6 -30.20 25.03 -15.56
C PRO A 6 -30.81 23.73 -16.08
N THR A 7 -30.10 23.06 -16.96
CA THR A 7 -30.55 21.80 -17.55
C THR A 7 -30.41 20.70 -16.49
N ASP A 8 -31.50 20.02 -16.14
CA ASP A 8 -31.45 18.88 -15.23
C ASP A 8 -30.68 17.73 -15.90
N LEU A 9 -29.59 17.29 -15.26
CA LEU A 9 -28.73 16.22 -15.77
C LEU A 9 -29.51 14.93 -16.05
N LEU A 10 -30.56 14.66 -15.26
CA LEU A 10 -31.44 13.50 -15.43
C LEU A 10 -32.28 13.54 -16.72
N ASN A 11 -32.45 14.72 -17.33
CA ASN A 11 -33.16 14.87 -18.60
C ASN A 11 -32.24 14.81 -19.82
N VAL A 12 -30.91 14.87 -19.62
CA VAL A 12 -29.92 14.93 -20.70
C VAL A 12 -29.11 13.64 -20.80
N LEU A 13 -28.85 12.99 -19.66
CA LEU A 13 -28.02 11.80 -19.59
C LEU A 13 -28.86 10.55 -19.31
N PRO A 14 -28.48 9.39 -19.85
CA PRO A 14 -29.02 8.09 -19.45
C PRO A 14 -28.93 7.89 -17.92
N PRO A 15 -29.94 7.28 -17.30
CA PRO A 15 -30.00 7.06 -15.85
C PRO A 15 -28.80 6.25 -15.33
N GLU A 16 -28.25 5.33 -16.13
CA GLU A 16 -27.07 4.53 -15.78
C GLU A 16 -25.83 5.41 -15.60
N LEU A 17 -25.65 6.41 -16.48
CA LEU A 17 -24.52 7.34 -16.40
C LEU A 17 -24.68 8.28 -15.21
N VAL A 18 -25.89 8.78 -14.94
CA VAL A 18 -26.14 9.61 -13.74
C VAL A 18 -25.90 8.80 -12.47
N GLY A 19 -26.36 7.55 -12.42
CA GLY A 19 -26.11 6.63 -11.31
C GLY A 19 -24.62 6.39 -11.09
N TYR A 20 -23.86 6.20 -12.16
CA TYR A 20 -22.41 6.03 -12.09
C TYR A 20 -21.70 7.30 -11.61
N ILE A 21 -22.09 8.48 -12.09
CA ILE A 21 -21.55 9.77 -11.63
C ILE A 21 -21.81 9.95 -10.12
N PHE A 22 -23.03 9.69 -9.66
CA PHE A 22 -23.37 9.77 -8.24
C PHE A 22 -22.60 8.75 -7.41
N HIS A 23 -22.40 7.54 -7.93
CA HIS A 23 -21.58 6.52 -7.27
C HIS A 23 -20.12 6.97 -7.12
N LEU A 24 -19.50 7.51 -8.17
CA LEU A 24 -18.14 8.06 -8.10
C LEU A 24 -18.03 9.23 -7.12
N TRP A 25 -19.03 10.12 -7.12
CA TRP A 25 -19.09 11.21 -6.15
C TRP A 25 -19.18 10.70 -4.71
N LEU A 26 -19.99 9.66 -4.45
CA LEU A 26 -20.08 9.02 -3.13
C LEU A 26 -18.72 8.46 -2.71
N LEU A 27 -18.04 7.71 -3.58
CA LEU A 27 -16.72 7.14 -3.29
C LEU A 27 -15.68 8.22 -2.99
N ASN A 28 -15.62 9.29 -3.80
CA ASN A 28 -14.72 10.42 -3.59
C ASN A 28 -15.04 11.22 -2.31
N SER A 29 -16.30 11.20 -1.87
CA SER A 29 -16.71 11.85 -0.61
C SER A 29 -16.37 11.03 0.63
N ILE A 30 -16.14 9.72 0.45
CA ILE A 30 -15.78 8.78 1.53
C ILE A 30 -14.27 8.71 1.68
N TYR A 31 -13.52 8.66 0.57
CA TYR A 31 -12.07 8.47 0.56
C TYR A 31 -11.33 9.67 -0.04
N PRO A 32 -10.17 10.10 0.51
CA PRO A 32 -9.49 9.59 1.72
C PRO A 32 -9.89 10.30 3.02
N ASN A 33 -10.64 11.41 2.95
CA ASN A 33 -11.00 12.23 4.11
C ASN A 33 -12.52 12.37 4.22
N ALA A 34 -13.09 11.63 5.18
CA ALA A 34 -14.49 11.67 5.59
C ALA A 34 -14.90 13.03 6.16
N LYS A 35 -15.05 14.05 5.32
CA LYS A 35 -15.53 15.38 5.78
C LYS A 35 -17.01 15.36 6.20
N TYR A 36 -17.78 14.34 5.82
CA TYR A 36 -19.22 14.25 6.03
C TYR A 36 -19.61 13.00 6.80
N TRP A 37 -20.65 13.13 7.63
CA TRP A 37 -21.29 12.00 8.30
C TRP A 37 -21.90 11.07 7.23
N HIS A 38 -21.27 9.91 7.02
CA HIS A 38 -21.50 9.02 5.88
C HIS A 38 -22.93 8.48 5.73
N SER A 39 -23.69 8.47 6.82
CA SER A 39 -25.10 8.09 6.83
C SER A 39 -25.96 9.04 5.98
N GLN A 40 -25.51 10.29 5.75
CA GLN A 40 -26.24 11.32 5.02
C GLN A 40 -25.93 11.36 3.52
N LEU A 41 -24.88 10.71 3.03
CA LEU A 41 -24.36 10.99 1.68
C LEU A 41 -25.38 10.79 0.54
N PRO A 42 -26.16 9.69 0.45
CA PRO A 42 -27.22 9.59 -0.55
C PRO A 42 -28.38 10.57 -0.29
N VAL A 43 -28.60 10.93 0.98
CA VAL A 43 -29.65 11.88 1.38
C VAL A 43 -29.32 13.29 0.92
N LEU A 44 -28.03 13.68 0.90
CA LEU A 44 -27.61 14.99 0.38
C LEU A 44 -28.01 15.17 -1.09
N LEU A 45 -27.87 14.14 -1.92
CA LEU A 45 -28.33 14.16 -3.31
C LEU A 45 -29.85 14.35 -3.42
N CYS A 46 -30.61 13.80 -2.46
CA CYS A 46 -32.07 13.95 -2.39
C CYS A 46 -32.53 15.38 -2.03
N LEU A 47 -31.63 16.24 -1.56
CA LEU A 47 -31.92 17.63 -1.22
C LEU A 47 -31.78 18.58 -2.42
N VAL A 48 -31.18 18.14 -3.53
CA VAL A 48 -30.94 18.98 -4.72
C VAL A 48 -32.24 19.31 -5.45
N SER A 49 -33.02 18.30 -5.81
CA SER A 49 -34.31 18.47 -6.49
C SER A 49 -35.22 17.26 -6.26
N LYS A 50 -36.50 17.39 -6.61
CA LYS A 50 -37.45 16.25 -6.59
C LYS A 50 -36.98 15.13 -7.54
N SER A 51 -36.57 15.49 -8.75
CA SER A 51 -36.05 14.57 -9.77
C SER A 51 -34.88 13.73 -9.25
N TRP A 52 -33.90 14.39 -8.61
CA TRP A 52 -32.74 13.72 -8.00
C TRP A 52 -33.12 12.83 -6.84
N ARG A 53 -34.05 13.27 -5.99
CA ARG A 53 -34.59 12.44 -4.92
C ARG A 53 -35.20 11.17 -5.48
N ASP A 54 -36.14 11.29 -6.42
CA ASP A 54 -36.84 10.14 -6.97
C ASP A 54 -35.85 9.16 -7.62
N PHE A 55 -34.86 9.68 -8.35
CA PHE A 55 -33.77 8.89 -8.92
C PHE A 55 -32.92 8.15 -7.87
N VAL A 56 -32.49 8.84 -6.81
CA VAL A 56 -31.66 8.25 -5.76
C VAL A 56 -32.43 7.17 -4.99
N TYR A 57 -33.70 7.40 -4.71
CA TYR A 57 -34.56 6.40 -4.05
C TYR A 57 -34.84 5.18 -4.93
N ALA A 58 -34.84 5.35 -6.26
CA ALA A 58 -35.00 4.27 -7.22
C ALA A 58 -33.69 3.50 -7.51
N SER A 59 -32.55 3.94 -6.97
CA SER A 59 -31.22 3.40 -7.30
C SER A 59 -30.59 2.64 -6.12
N PRO A 60 -30.75 1.31 -6.01
CA PRO A 60 -30.29 0.55 -4.83
C PRO A 60 -28.78 0.63 -4.57
N LEU A 61 -27.98 0.72 -5.64
CA LEU A 61 -26.51 0.83 -5.55
C LEU A 61 -26.04 2.06 -4.78
N LEU A 62 -26.78 3.17 -4.83
CA LEU A 62 -26.43 4.38 -4.09
C LEU A 62 -26.62 4.21 -2.58
N TRP A 63 -27.40 3.22 -2.15
CA TRP A 63 -27.63 2.88 -0.74
C TRP A 63 -26.73 1.75 -0.24
N ALA A 64 -26.00 1.09 -1.14
CA ALA A 64 -25.26 -0.14 -0.86
C ALA A 64 -23.95 0.04 -0.08
N TYR A 65 -23.41 1.26 -0.09
CA TYR A 65 -22.29 1.61 0.77
C TYR A 65 -22.78 1.86 2.19
N VAL A 66 -22.16 1.28 3.22
CA VAL A 66 -22.58 1.47 4.62
C VAL A 66 -21.33 1.66 5.47
N ILE A 67 -21.26 2.80 6.16
CA ILE A 67 -20.24 3.08 7.17
C ILE A 67 -20.94 3.15 8.51
N MET A 68 -20.43 2.41 9.49
CA MET A 68 -21.06 2.29 10.80
C MET A 68 -20.01 2.23 11.90
N GLU A 69 -20.20 3.06 12.92
CA GLU A 69 -19.54 2.92 14.21
C GLU A 69 -20.51 2.21 15.16
N ALA A 70 -20.19 0.96 15.52
CA ALA A 70 -21.01 0.13 16.40
C ALA A 70 -20.57 0.35 17.86
N THR A 71 -21.00 1.46 18.47
CA THR A 71 -20.76 1.77 19.89
C THR A 71 -22.08 2.05 20.61
N GLN A 72 -22.22 1.56 21.85
CA GLN A 72 -23.46 1.55 22.63
C GLN A 72 -24.04 2.95 22.90
N ASP A 73 -23.20 3.99 22.93
CA ASP A 73 -23.59 5.37 23.26
C ASP A 73 -23.98 6.23 22.04
N ALA A 74 -23.93 5.67 20.82
CA ALA A 74 -24.13 6.41 19.57
C ALA A 74 -25.54 6.27 18.95
N VAL A 75 -26.54 5.78 19.69
CA VAL A 75 -27.87 5.45 19.12
C VAL A 75 -28.73 6.71 18.98
N PRO A 76 -28.87 7.22 17.75
CA PRO A 76 -30.13 6.97 17.05
C PRO A 76 -29.87 6.63 15.59
N THR A 77 -29.86 5.35 15.18
CA THR A 77 -30.03 5.01 13.74
C THR A 77 -30.24 3.52 13.41
N LEU A 78 -30.51 2.58 14.33
CA LEU A 78 -30.85 1.19 13.96
C LEU A 78 -32.00 1.13 12.92
N GLN A 79 -33.01 1.98 13.10
CA GLN A 79 -34.10 2.12 12.14
C GLN A 79 -33.63 2.69 10.79
N ALA A 80 -32.67 3.63 10.79
CA ALA A 80 -32.12 4.19 9.56
C ALA A 80 -31.22 3.18 8.83
N LEU A 81 -30.43 2.38 9.55
CA LEU A 81 -29.67 1.26 9.02
C LEU A 81 -30.61 0.26 8.34
N ARG A 82 -31.66 -0.19 9.04
CA ARG A 82 -32.70 -1.06 8.45
C ARG A 82 -33.33 -0.44 7.20
N LYS A 83 -33.68 0.85 7.24
CA LYS A 83 -34.23 1.56 6.06
C LYS A 83 -33.22 1.62 4.90
N ARG A 84 -31.93 1.84 5.19
CA ARG A 84 -30.86 1.87 4.19
C ARG A 84 -30.63 0.49 3.57
N LEU A 85 -30.49 -0.55 4.39
CA LEU A 85 -30.37 -1.94 3.94
C LEU A 85 -31.58 -2.34 3.08
N LYS A 86 -32.80 -2.00 3.51
CA LYS A 86 -34.02 -2.21 2.71
C LYS A 86 -33.97 -1.49 1.36
N ARG A 87 -33.48 -0.25 1.30
CA ARG A 87 -33.34 0.52 0.04
C ARG A 87 -32.25 -0.02 -0.87
N SER A 88 -31.20 -0.63 -0.31
CA SER A 88 -30.16 -1.29 -1.10
C SER A 88 -30.62 -2.58 -1.77
N GLN A 89 -31.81 -3.10 -1.42
CA GLN A 89 -32.44 -4.28 -2.03
C GLN A 89 -31.47 -5.47 -2.11
N ASN A 90 -31.20 -6.03 -3.30
CA ASN A 90 -30.25 -7.12 -3.52
C ASN A 90 -28.88 -6.64 -4.00
N ALA A 91 -28.60 -5.33 -3.94
CA ALA A 91 -27.32 -4.80 -4.38
C ALA A 91 -26.17 -5.35 -3.50
N PRO A 92 -24.98 -5.60 -4.07
CA PRO A 92 -23.79 -5.96 -3.31
C PRO A 92 -23.40 -4.84 -2.34
N LEU A 93 -23.13 -5.19 -1.09
CA LEU A 93 -22.83 -4.25 -0.02
C LEU A 93 -21.32 -3.97 0.10
N PHE A 94 -21.00 -2.72 0.42
CA PHE A 94 -19.65 -2.21 0.64
C PHE A 94 -19.59 -1.59 2.03
N LEU A 95 -18.81 -2.18 2.92
CA LEU A 95 -18.93 -1.95 4.35
C LEU A 95 -17.64 -1.44 4.95
N ASP A 96 -17.76 -0.44 5.80
CA ASP A 96 -16.70 0.01 6.70
C ASP A 96 -17.27 0.08 8.13
N ILE A 97 -16.89 -0.88 8.95
CA ILE A 97 -17.47 -1.09 10.28
C ILE A 97 -16.38 -0.87 11.31
N VAL A 98 -16.59 0.08 12.21
CA VAL A 98 -15.77 0.29 13.39
C VAL A 98 -16.53 -0.27 14.59
N VAL A 99 -15.98 -1.30 15.24
CA VAL A 99 -16.55 -1.93 16.43
C VAL A 99 -15.75 -1.47 17.64
N GLY A 100 -16.37 -0.64 18.48
CA GLY A 100 -15.72 -0.14 19.68
C GLY A 100 -15.76 -1.14 20.85
N GLU A 101 -15.29 -0.70 22.01
CA GLU A 101 -15.19 -1.51 23.24
C GLU A 101 -16.55 -2.01 23.77
N HIS A 102 -17.62 -1.26 23.51
CA HIS A 102 -18.99 -1.59 23.91
C HIS A 102 -19.86 -1.68 22.67
N PRO A 103 -19.81 -2.80 21.93
CA PRO A 103 -20.44 -2.89 20.62
C PRO A 103 -21.96 -2.88 20.70
N ASP A 104 -22.61 -2.10 19.82
CA ASP A 104 -24.06 -2.23 19.59
C ASP A 104 -24.34 -3.57 18.87
N ARG A 105 -24.62 -4.60 19.67
CA ARG A 105 -24.86 -5.97 19.19
C ARG A 105 -26.09 -6.05 18.27
N ASP A 106 -27.09 -5.21 18.47
CA ASP A 106 -28.31 -5.25 17.64
C ASP A 106 -28.06 -4.67 16.25
N ALA A 107 -27.29 -3.58 16.16
CA ALA A 107 -26.85 -3.04 14.88
C ALA A 107 -25.97 -4.05 14.11
N LEU A 108 -25.02 -4.69 14.79
CA LEU A 108 -24.18 -5.72 14.20
C LEU A 108 -24.98 -6.92 13.72
N ARG A 109 -25.96 -7.41 14.50
CA ARG A 109 -26.86 -8.50 14.08
C ARG A 109 -27.64 -8.15 12.83
N VAL A 110 -28.22 -6.95 12.78
CA VAL A 110 -28.97 -6.47 11.60
C VAL A 110 -28.08 -6.40 10.37
N LEU A 111 -26.83 -5.96 10.53
CA LEU A 111 -25.90 -5.82 9.42
C LEU A 111 -25.38 -7.17 8.94
N LEU A 112 -24.91 -8.03 9.85
CA LEU A 112 -24.35 -9.34 9.55
C LEU A 112 -25.40 -10.34 9.06
N ALA A 113 -26.69 -10.11 9.31
CA ALA A 113 -27.77 -10.85 8.64
C ALA A 113 -27.75 -10.68 7.11
N GLU A 114 -27.11 -9.62 6.59
CA GLU A 114 -26.96 -9.36 5.15
C GLU A 114 -25.59 -9.83 4.60
N SER A 115 -24.82 -10.64 5.36
CA SER A 115 -23.44 -11.05 5.05
C SER A 115 -23.26 -11.67 3.66
N SER A 116 -24.27 -12.39 3.17
CA SER A 116 -24.28 -13.01 1.82
C SER A 116 -24.14 -12.02 0.68
N ARG A 117 -24.49 -10.75 0.91
CA ARG A 117 -24.40 -9.67 -0.07
C ARG A 117 -23.12 -8.88 0.06
N PHE A 118 -22.31 -9.13 1.08
CA PHE A 118 -21.10 -8.34 1.33
C PHE A 118 -20.12 -8.63 0.22
N ARG A 119 -19.73 -7.59 -0.51
CA ARG A 119 -18.70 -7.69 -1.54
C ARG A 119 -17.36 -7.24 -0.99
N HIS A 120 -17.35 -6.09 -0.32
CA HIS A 120 -16.18 -5.57 0.39
C HIS A 120 -16.54 -5.32 1.86
N LEU A 121 -15.67 -5.77 2.76
CA LEU A 121 -15.79 -5.54 4.19
C LEU A 121 -14.47 -4.98 4.72
N THR A 122 -14.51 -3.78 5.29
CA THR A 122 -13.50 -3.26 6.20
C THR A 122 -14.04 -3.33 7.61
N LEU A 123 -13.32 -4.01 8.49
CA LEU A 123 -13.72 -4.27 9.86
C LEU A 123 -12.60 -3.80 10.80
N SER A 124 -12.82 -2.72 11.51
CA SER A 124 -11.93 -2.22 12.56
C SER A 124 -12.47 -2.63 13.92
N VAL A 125 -11.78 -3.48 14.65
CA VAL A 125 -12.27 -4.08 15.89
C VAL A 125 -11.40 -3.70 17.08
N LEU A 126 -12.02 -3.07 18.08
CA LEU A 126 -11.44 -2.85 19.39
C LEU A 126 -11.86 -3.90 20.42
N ASP A 127 -13.00 -4.57 20.22
CA ASP A 127 -13.45 -5.68 21.05
C ASP A 127 -14.12 -6.78 20.21
N LEU A 128 -13.75 -8.04 20.46
CA LEU A 128 -14.28 -9.24 19.79
C LEU A 128 -15.29 -10.03 20.64
N SER A 129 -15.73 -9.47 21.77
CA SER A 129 -16.75 -10.10 22.63
C SER A 129 -18.08 -10.34 21.89
N TRP A 130 -18.39 -9.54 20.86
CA TRP A 130 -19.61 -9.68 20.06
C TRP A 130 -19.61 -10.92 19.16
N CYS A 131 -18.45 -11.48 18.82
CA CYS A 131 -18.36 -12.60 17.89
C CYS A 131 -18.94 -13.91 18.47
N ASP A 132 -19.09 -14.02 19.80
CA ASP A 132 -19.70 -15.20 20.42
C ASP A 132 -21.22 -15.23 20.22
N ASP A 133 -21.85 -14.06 20.10
CA ASP A 133 -23.30 -13.93 20.01
C ASP A 133 -23.82 -13.79 18.58
N ILE A 134 -22.95 -13.42 17.64
CA ILE A 134 -23.35 -13.05 16.28
C ILE A 134 -22.62 -13.97 15.30
N PRO A 135 -23.33 -14.92 14.65
CA PRO A 135 -22.69 -15.87 13.76
C PRO A 135 -22.10 -15.15 12.55
N ILE A 136 -20.79 -15.31 12.36
CA ILE A 136 -20.04 -14.82 11.21
C ILE A 136 -20.08 -15.92 10.14
N GLN A 137 -21.20 -15.99 9.41
CA GLN A 137 -21.43 -17.04 8.41
C GLN A 137 -21.91 -16.44 7.09
N SER A 138 -21.76 -17.20 6.00
CA SER A 138 -22.36 -16.94 4.70
C SER A 138 -21.83 -15.72 3.93
N PHE A 139 -20.52 -15.48 3.89
CA PHE A 139 -19.92 -14.40 3.08
C PHE A 139 -19.78 -14.75 1.59
N THR A 140 -20.87 -15.20 0.97
CA THR A 140 -20.86 -15.83 -0.37
C THR A 140 -20.36 -14.92 -1.49
N GLU A 141 -20.52 -13.61 -1.35
CA GLU A 141 -20.11 -12.60 -2.35
C GLU A 141 -18.82 -11.85 -1.97
N LEU A 142 -18.22 -12.15 -0.82
CA LEU A 142 -17.12 -11.36 -0.27
C LEU A 142 -15.85 -11.58 -1.10
N SER A 143 -15.40 -10.52 -1.76
CA SER A 143 -14.20 -10.53 -2.60
C SER A 143 -13.01 -9.77 -2.01
N LYS A 144 -13.28 -8.86 -1.05
CA LYS A 144 -12.27 -8.06 -0.36
C LYS A 144 -12.57 -7.96 1.12
N LEU A 145 -11.60 -8.35 1.95
CA LEU A 145 -11.64 -8.24 3.40
C LEU A 145 -10.47 -7.37 3.87
N THR A 146 -10.76 -6.37 4.70
CA THR A 146 -9.78 -5.60 5.45
C THR A 146 -10.12 -5.74 6.92
N VAL A 147 -9.17 -6.18 7.74
CA VAL A 147 -9.33 -6.26 9.20
C VAL A 147 -8.29 -5.36 9.84
N HIS A 148 -8.74 -4.50 10.75
CA HIS A 148 -7.87 -3.74 11.64
C HIS A 148 -8.19 -4.16 13.07
N THR A 149 -7.18 -4.47 13.89
CA THR A 149 -7.38 -4.65 15.33
C THR A 149 -6.52 -3.68 16.11
N GLY A 150 -7.00 -3.26 17.28
CA GLY A 150 -6.19 -2.47 18.21
C GLY A 150 -4.94 -3.22 18.66
N PHE A 151 -3.84 -2.51 18.90
CA PHE A 151 -2.55 -3.08 19.31
C PHE A 151 -2.57 -3.82 20.66
N GLN A 152 -3.52 -3.48 21.53
CA GLN A 152 -3.59 -4.03 22.90
C GLN A 152 -4.42 -5.30 23.01
N VAL A 153 -5.20 -5.61 21.97
CA VAL A 153 -6.05 -6.80 21.98
C VAL A 153 -5.30 -7.89 21.23
N VAL A 154 -5.02 -9.00 21.92
CA VAL A 154 -4.67 -10.24 21.24
C VAL A 154 -6.01 -10.89 20.88
N PRO A 155 -6.50 -10.72 19.65
CA PRO A 155 -7.79 -11.27 19.29
C PRO A 155 -7.73 -12.81 19.40
N PRO A 156 -8.78 -13.48 19.91
CA PRO A 156 -8.93 -14.92 19.69
C PRO A 156 -9.05 -15.16 18.18
N VAL A 157 -7.92 -15.56 17.58
CA VAL A 157 -7.67 -15.74 16.14
C VAL A 157 -8.78 -16.56 15.46
N ASP A 158 -9.33 -17.53 16.18
CA ASP A 158 -10.29 -18.48 15.64
C ASP A 158 -11.58 -17.82 15.16
N LYS A 159 -12.01 -16.69 15.77
CA LYS A 159 -13.33 -16.13 15.49
C LYS A 159 -13.46 -15.50 14.11
N LEU A 160 -12.43 -14.76 13.68
CA LEU A 160 -12.41 -14.13 12.35
C LEU A 160 -11.98 -15.11 11.24
N SER A 161 -11.32 -16.21 11.61
CA SER A 161 -10.94 -17.26 10.66
C SER A 161 -12.15 -17.87 9.92
N ALA A 162 -13.33 -17.87 10.55
CA ALA A 162 -14.58 -18.33 9.96
C ALA A 162 -14.99 -17.55 8.71
N VAL A 163 -14.57 -16.28 8.58
CA VAL A 163 -14.81 -15.47 7.38
C VAL A 163 -14.12 -16.10 6.18
N PHE A 164 -12.87 -16.54 6.33
CA PHE A 164 -12.12 -17.17 5.25
C PHE A 164 -12.85 -18.40 4.75
N SER A 165 -13.30 -19.28 5.64
CA SER A 165 -14.00 -20.51 5.27
C SER A 165 -15.37 -20.27 4.60
N SER A 166 -16.01 -19.14 4.89
CA SER A 166 -17.36 -18.81 4.37
C SER A 166 -17.35 -17.86 3.17
N ALA A 167 -16.18 -17.44 2.70
CA ALA A 167 -16.00 -16.50 1.59
C ALA A 167 -15.29 -17.14 0.38
N PRO A 168 -16.00 -17.95 -0.45
CA PRO A 168 -15.43 -18.66 -1.60
C PRO A 168 -15.12 -17.76 -2.81
N ARG A 169 -15.26 -16.44 -2.66
CA ARG A 169 -14.91 -15.44 -3.69
C ARG A 169 -13.81 -14.50 -3.20
N LEU A 170 -13.26 -14.76 -2.02
CA LEU A 170 -12.29 -13.88 -1.39
C LEU A 170 -10.99 -13.89 -2.19
N ARG A 171 -10.58 -12.72 -2.67
CA ARG A 171 -9.37 -12.56 -3.50
C ARG A 171 -8.37 -11.58 -2.92
N HIS A 172 -8.85 -10.65 -2.09
CA HIS A 172 -8.04 -9.57 -1.53
C HIS A 172 -8.20 -9.55 -0.02
N VAL A 173 -7.10 -9.71 0.69
CA VAL A 173 -7.07 -9.69 2.15
C VAL A 173 -6.05 -8.66 2.61
N LYS A 174 -6.50 -7.76 3.48
CA LYS A 174 -5.66 -6.86 4.27
C LYS A 174 -5.85 -7.18 5.74
N TRP A 175 -4.80 -7.62 6.41
CA TRP A 175 -4.82 -8.06 7.78
C TRP A 175 -3.87 -7.19 8.60
N LEU A 176 -4.43 -6.14 9.18
CA LEU A 176 -3.74 -5.12 9.96
C LEU A 176 -4.02 -5.40 11.44
N SER A 177 -3.56 -6.56 11.90
CA SER A 177 -3.89 -7.10 13.22
C SER A 177 -2.67 -7.74 13.88
N THR A 178 -2.64 -7.72 15.20
CA THR A 178 -1.65 -8.41 16.03
C THR A 178 -1.84 -9.94 16.01
N GLY A 179 -3.04 -10.42 15.68
CA GLY A 179 -3.37 -11.84 15.64
C GLY A 179 -2.98 -12.53 14.34
N ASP A 180 -2.78 -13.84 14.41
CA ASP A 180 -2.68 -14.71 13.23
C ASP A 180 -4.00 -14.62 12.41
N PRO A 181 -3.95 -14.51 11.07
CA PRO A 181 -5.15 -14.63 10.24
C PRO A 181 -5.86 -16.00 10.32
N GLY A 182 -5.24 -16.99 10.98
CA GLY A 182 -5.79 -18.33 11.19
C GLY A 182 -5.49 -19.25 10.00
N PRO A 183 -6.20 -20.39 9.87
CA PRO A 183 -5.97 -21.36 8.80
C PRO A 183 -6.44 -20.81 7.45
N VAL A 184 -5.61 -19.99 6.81
CA VAL A 184 -5.83 -19.51 5.44
C VAL A 184 -5.87 -20.70 4.44
N GLY A 185 -5.36 -21.87 4.82
CA GLY A 185 -5.38 -23.11 4.03
C GLY A 185 -6.74 -23.51 3.42
N VAL A 186 -7.86 -23.11 4.02
CA VAL A 186 -9.19 -23.47 3.49
C VAL A 186 -9.48 -22.78 2.14
N ASN A 187 -9.15 -21.50 2.00
CA ASN A 187 -9.45 -20.71 0.80
C ASN A 187 -8.27 -19.89 0.25
N GLY A 188 -7.05 -20.13 0.76
CA GLY A 188 -5.85 -19.41 0.37
C GLY A 188 -5.53 -19.50 -1.12
N HIS A 189 -5.87 -20.62 -1.76
CA HIS A 189 -5.74 -20.82 -3.21
C HIS A 189 -6.55 -19.81 -4.05
N GLN A 190 -7.51 -19.09 -3.49
CA GLN A 190 -8.29 -18.07 -4.23
C GLN A 190 -7.70 -16.66 -4.08
N LEU A 191 -6.78 -16.47 -3.12
CA LEU A 191 -6.20 -15.19 -2.83
C LEU A 191 -5.22 -14.78 -3.92
N HIS A 192 -5.40 -13.56 -4.44
CA HIS A 192 -4.47 -12.93 -5.38
C HIS A 192 -3.68 -11.80 -4.72
N PHE A 193 -4.24 -11.19 -3.67
CA PHE A 193 -3.64 -10.08 -2.95
C PHE A 193 -3.67 -10.35 -1.45
N LEU A 194 -2.52 -10.21 -0.80
CA LEU A 194 -2.36 -10.38 0.64
C LEU A 194 -1.50 -9.26 1.22
N ASP A 195 -2.02 -8.52 2.18
CA ASP A 195 -1.31 -7.46 2.90
C ASP A 195 -1.38 -7.77 4.40
N LEU A 196 -0.25 -8.14 5.00
CA LEU A 196 -0.14 -8.56 6.39
C LEU A 196 0.71 -7.55 7.15
N THR A 197 0.16 -6.94 8.20
CA THR A 197 0.98 -6.28 9.22
C THR A 197 1.14 -7.22 10.41
N VAL A 198 2.36 -7.69 10.61
CA VAL A 198 2.75 -8.71 11.58
C VAL A 198 3.40 -8.05 12.78
N PHE A 199 2.89 -8.28 13.99
CA PHE A 199 3.52 -7.81 15.24
C PHE A 199 4.28 -8.91 15.97
N TYR A 200 3.64 -10.06 16.10
CA TYR A 200 4.13 -11.18 16.89
C TYR A 200 3.98 -12.52 16.17
N LEU A 201 3.64 -12.50 14.87
CA LEU A 201 3.46 -13.72 14.08
C LEU A 201 4.86 -14.30 13.77
N PRO A 202 5.18 -15.51 14.25
CA PRO A 202 6.45 -16.15 13.90
C PRO A 202 6.57 -16.28 12.38
N VAL A 203 7.77 -16.07 11.84
CA VAL A 203 8.02 -16.16 10.40
C VAL A 203 7.66 -17.55 9.85
N THR A 204 7.83 -18.62 10.63
CA THR A 204 7.38 -19.97 10.25
C THR A 204 5.90 -20.02 9.93
N ARG A 205 5.08 -19.35 10.76
CA ARG A 205 3.64 -19.27 10.56
C ARG A 205 3.26 -18.43 9.35
N LEU A 206 3.98 -17.33 9.12
CA LEU A 206 3.84 -16.52 7.92
C LEU A 206 4.15 -17.34 6.65
N LEU A 207 5.18 -18.18 6.67
CA LEU A 207 5.51 -19.06 5.55
C LEU A 207 4.41 -20.11 5.29
N GLU A 208 3.80 -20.67 6.34
CA GLU A 208 2.63 -21.56 6.20
C GLU A 208 1.44 -20.84 5.55
N VAL A 209 1.21 -19.57 5.90
CA VAL A 209 0.16 -18.75 5.26
C VAL A 209 0.45 -18.54 3.78
N LEU A 210 1.71 -18.24 3.42
CA LEU A 210 2.10 -18.07 2.01
C LEU A 210 1.99 -19.38 1.22
N GLU A 211 2.40 -20.50 1.80
CA GLU A 211 2.30 -21.84 1.21
C GLU A 211 0.84 -22.24 0.95
N ALA A 212 -0.07 -21.84 1.84
CA ALA A 212 -1.51 -22.02 1.66
C ALA A 212 -2.12 -21.18 0.52
N CYS A 213 -1.37 -20.21 -0.04
CA CYS A 213 -1.86 -19.25 -1.03
C CYS A 213 -1.03 -19.26 -2.33
N PRO A 214 -1.05 -20.35 -3.11
CA PRO A 214 -0.20 -20.49 -4.30
C PRO A 214 -0.51 -19.51 -5.44
N ASN A 215 -1.72 -18.93 -5.47
CA ASN A 215 -2.17 -18.03 -6.54
C ASN A 215 -1.96 -16.53 -6.22
N LEU A 216 -1.17 -16.22 -5.18
CA LEU A 216 -0.83 -14.85 -4.83
C LEU A 216 -0.06 -14.18 -5.97
N ARG A 217 -0.51 -12.98 -6.32
CA ARG A 217 0.12 -12.09 -7.31
C ARG A 217 0.81 -10.91 -6.66
N GLU A 218 0.25 -10.45 -5.55
CA GLU A 218 0.73 -9.30 -4.81
C GLU A 218 0.76 -9.63 -3.31
N VAL A 219 1.93 -9.46 -2.71
CA VAL A 219 2.15 -9.67 -1.28
C VAL A 219 2.78 -8.42 -0.69
N VAL A 220 2.19 -7.94 0.40
CA VAL A 220 2.74 -6.88 1.25
C VAL A 220 2.88 -7.45 2.65
N ILE A 221 4.08 -7.39 3.23
CA ILE A 221 4.32 -7.84 4.60
C ILE A 221 5.02 -6.70 5.35
N THR A 222 4.43 -6.26 6.44
CA THR A 222 4.98 -5.24 7.33
C THR A 222 5.23 -5.84 8.71
N PHE A 223 6.49 -6.05 9.08
CA PHE A 223 6.88 -6.48 10.41
C PHE A 223 6.96 -5.27 11.35
N GLN A 224 6.17 -5.30 12.42
CA GLN A 224 6.16 -4.32 13.49
C GLN A 224 6.71 -4.94 14.78
N GLY A 225 7.45 -4.13 15.54
CA GLY A 225 8.02 -4.55 16.82
C GLY A 225 9.48 -4.99 16.74
N GLU A 226 10.14 -4.95 17.89
CA GLU A 226 11.55 -5.32 18.07
C GLU A 226 11.68 -6.79 18.49
N GLN A 227 11.02 -7.71 17.78
CA GLN A 227 11.24 -9.13 18.07
C GLN A 227 12.67 -9.53 17.67
N GLU A 228 13.38 -10.13 18.62
CA GLU A 228 14.68 -10.72 18.35
C GLU A 228 14.55 -11.79 17.25
N TYR A 229 15.50 -11.75 16.33
CA TYR A 229 15.61 -12.73 15.27
C TYR A 229 15.81 -14.12 15.87
N THR A 230 14.86 -15.01 15.63
CA THR A 230 15.04 -16.44 15.92
C THR A 230 15.43 -17.15 14.62
N PRO A 231 16.65 -17.73 14.53
CA PRO A 231 17.07 -18.47 13.37
C PRO A 231 16.06 -19.58 13.06
N ILE A 232 15.51 -19.58 11.85
CA ILE A 232 14.61 -20.64 11.40
C ILE A 232 15.46 -21.79 10.90
N SER A 233 15.11 -23.02 11.27
CA SER A 233 15.72 -24.21 10.69
C SER A 233 15.56 -24.22 9.17
N PRO A 234 16.55 -24.74 8.41
CA PRO A 234 16.42 -24.86 6.96
C PRO A 234 15.13 -25.60 6.61
N ARG A 235 14.25 -24.93 5.85
CA ARG A 235 12.98 -25.48 5.35
C ARG A 235 13.02 -25.46 3.82
N GLU A 236 12.23 -26.33 3.21
CA GLU A 236 11.91 -26.22 1.79
C GLU A 236 11.35 -24.83 1.47
N ARG A 237 11.72 -24.29 0.31
CA ARG A 237 11.26 -22.97 -0.09
C ARG A 237 9.80 -23.03 -0.53
N VAL A 238 9.03 -22.04 -0.12
CA VAL A 238 7.65 -21.80 -0.56
C VAL A 238 7.66 -21.33 -2.00
N LEU A 239 7.08 -22.13 -2.90
CA LEU A 239 6.91 -21.77 -4.30
C LEU A 239 5.65 -20.91 -4.46
N LEU A 240 5.82 -19.68 -4.95
CA LEU A 240 4.75 -18.75 -5.27
C LEU A 240 4.78 -18.47 -6.79
N PRO A 241 4.19 -19.36 -7.62
CA PRO A 241 4.38 -19.36 -9.06
C PRO A 241 3.80 -18.10 -9.74
N GLU A 242 2.73 -17.53 -9.19
CA GLU A 242 2.02 -16.38 -9.77
C GLU A 242 2.44 -15.03 -9.17
N LEU A 243 3.39 -15.02 -8.22
CA LEU A 243 3.78 -13.81 -7.50
C LEU A 243 4.51 -12.85 -8.43
N ARG A 244 3.95 -11.63 -8.58
CA ARG A 244 4.48 -10.56 -9.44
C ARG A 244 5.02 -9.39 -8.64
N SER A 245 4.44 -9.10 -7.48
CA SER A 245 4.87 -8.00 -6.63
C SER A 245 5.05 -8.47 -5.19
N LEU A 246 6.24 -8.23 -4.64
CA LEU A 246 6.57 -8.48 -3.24
C LEU A 246 7.04 -7.19 -2.57
N VAL A 247 6.33 -6.77 -1.52
CA VAL A 247 6.69 -5.61 -0.70
C VAL A 247 6.97 -6.11 0.72
N LEU A 248 8.17 -5.85 1.23
CA LEU A 248 8.62 -6.23 2.56
C LEU A 248 9.02 -4.98 3.33
N ASP A 249 8.41 -4.76 4.48
CA ASP A 249 8.69 -3.62 5.34
C ASP A 249 8.99 -4.12 6.77
N GLY A 250 10.11 -3.75 7.40
CA GLY A 250 10.45 -4.28 8.73
C GLY A 250 11.93 -4.48 9.05
N THR A 251 12.25 -5.60 9.70
CA THR A 251 13.55 -5.88 10.36
C THR A 251 14.24 -7.15 9.82
N GLY A 252 15.13 -7.78 10.61
CA GLY A 252 15.86 -9.00 10.26
C GLY A 252 15.00 -10.16 9.72
N GLN A 253 13.71 -10.21 10.06
CA GLN A 253 12.78 -11.23 9.57
C GLN A 253 12.61 -11.20 8.03
N ILE A 254 12.87 -10.07 7.38
CA ILE A 254 12.88 -9.94 5.92
C ILE A 254 13.87 -10.94 5.30
N ALA A 255 15.06 -11.11 5.87
CA ALA A 255 16.07 -12.03 5.34
C ALA A 255 15.59 -13.50 5.36
N CYS A 256 14.78 -13.88 6.36
CA CYS A 256 14.16 -15.21 6.38
C CYS A 256 13.17 -15.39 5.22
N ILE A 257 12.32 -14.39 4.97
CA ILE A 257 11.34 -14.43 3.87
C ILE A 257 12.04 -14.52 2.52
N LEU A 258 13.06 -13.70 2.28
CA LEU A 258 13.81 -13.71 1.02
C LEU A 258 14.45 -15.09 0.74
N ARG A 259 15.00 -15.76 1.76
CA ARG A 259 15.56 -17.12 1.60
C ARG A 259 14.53 -18.20 1.36
N SER A 260 13.33 -18.00 1.87
CA SER A 260 12.30 -19.04 1.96
C SER A 260 11.32 -19.01 0.80
N ILE A 261 11.38 -18.03 -0.11
CA ILE A 261 10.45 -17.90 -1.23
C ILE A 261 11.15 -18.22 -2.56
N GLN A 262 10.42 -18.86 -3.47
CA GLN A 262 10.71 -18.91 -4.90
C GLN A 262 9.55 -18.24 -5.66
N ALA A 263 9.87 -17.27 -6.51
CA ALA A 263 8.87 -16.47 -7.21
C ALA A 263 9.30 -16.22 -8.68
N PRO A 264 9.12 -17.23 -9.57
CA PRO A 264 9.64 -17.17 -10.93
C PRO A 264 9.10 -16.01 -11.76
N LEU A 265 7.87 -15.56 -11.48
CA LEU A 265 7.23 -14.45 -12.19
C LEU A 265 7.35 -13.10 -11.47
N LEU A 266 8.23 -12.99 -10.46
CA LEU A 266 8.39 -11.76 -9.69
C LEU A 266 8.95 -10.65 -10.58
N SER A 267 8.14 -9.63 -10.83
CA SER A 267 8.51 -8.47 -11.65
C SER A 267 8.82 -7.24 -10.80
N ARG A 268 8.32 -7.17 -9.55
CA ARG A 268 8.52 -6.06 -8.63
C ARG A 268 8.90 -6.52 -7.22
N LEU A 269 9.96 -5.94 -6.68
CA LEU A 269 10.43 -6.12 -5.31
C LEU A 269 10.65 -4.76 -4.64
N ASP A 270 9.97 -4.48 -3.52
CA ASP A 270 10.18 -3.29 -2.70
C ASP A 270 10.51 -3.70 -1.27
N ILE A 271 11.68 -3.33 -0.79
CA ILE A 271 12.15 -3.64 0.55
C ILE A 271 12.41 -2.34 1.29
N LYS A 272 11.78 -2.19 2.46
CA LYS A 272 12.06 -1.11 3.40
C LYS A 272 12.49 -1.71 4.74
N TRP A 273 13.67 -1.32 5.18
CA TRP A 273 14.26 -1.82 6.43
C TRP A 273 14.24 -0.73 7.50
N TRP A 274 13.87 -1.05 8.74
CA TRP A 274 13.65 -0.04 9.80
C TRP A 274 14.82 0.14 10.78
N HIS A 275 15.59 -0.90 11.06
CA HIS A 275 16.62 -0.90 12.11
C HIS A 275 17.98 -1.40 11.61
N TYR A 276 19.07 -1.02 12.29
CA TYR A 276 20.44 -1.42 11.89
C TYR A 276 20.79 -2.86 12.20
N ASN A 277 19.98 -3.54 12.99
CA ASN A 277 20.29 -4.90 13.41
C ASN A 277 19.79 -5.92 12.37
N GLY A 278 20.53 -7.01 12.22
CA GLY A 278 20.11 -8.17 11.40
C GLY A 278 20.36 -8.04 9.89
N HIS A 279 21.20 -7.11 9.46
CA HIS A 279 21.65 -7.02 8.05
C HIS A 279 22.68 -8.08 7.69
N GLU A 280 23.23 -8.76 8.69
CA GLU A 280 24.10 -9.90 8.51
C GLU A 280 23.36 -10.93 7.64
N CYS A 281 23.89 -11.14 6.43
CA CYS A 281 23.31 -11.97 5.37
C CYS A 281 22.05 -11.44 4.65
N ALA A 282 21.61 -10.19 4.84
CA ALA A 282 20.49 -9.64 4.08
C ALA A 282 20.76 -9.66 2.56
N LEU A 283 21.98 -9.29 2.15
CA LEU A 283 22.40 -9.33 0.75
C LEU A 283 22.43 -10.76 0.18
N GLU A 284 22.96 -11.72 0.93
CA GLU A 284 22.93 -13.14 0.56
C GLU A 284 21.50 -13.65 0.40
N ALA A 285 20.61 -13.29 1.33
CA ALA A 285 19.19 -13.61 1.28
C ALA A 285 18.51 -13.00 0.05
N LEU A 286 18.85 -11.75 -0.30
CA LEU A 286 18.37 -11.11 -1.53
C LEU A 286 18.84 -11.86 -2.77
N HIS A 287 20.14 -12.16 -2.91
CA HIS A 287 20.64 -12.96 -4.03
C HIS A 287 19.96 -14.34 -4.10
N SER A 288 19.68 -14.93 -2.94
CA SER A 288 18.97 -16.19 -2.83
C SER A 288 17.55 -16.13 -3.40
N LEU A 289 16.80 -15.05 -3.18
CA LEU A 289 15.48 -14.84 -3.81
C LEU A 289 15.64 -14.62 -5.32
N LEU A 290 16.54 -13.71 -5.67
CA LEU A 290 16.70 -13.22 -7.04
C LEU A 290 17.20 -14.30 -8.02
N ALA A 291 17.94 -15.30 -7.52
CA ALA A 291 18.31 -16.50 -8.29
C ALA A 291 17.08 -17.26 -8.86
N TYR A 292 15.90 -17.05 -8.28
CA TYR A 292 14.63 -17.65 -8.71
C TYR A 292 13.66 -16.63 -9.31
N SER A 293 14.11 -15.41 -9.62
CA SER A 293 13.27 -14.30 -10.10
C SER A 293 13.84 -13.67 -11.37
N PRO A 294 13.96 -14.43 -12.49
CA PRO A 294 14.61 -13.95 -13.72
C PRO A 294 13.86 -12.80 -14.42
N HIS A 295 12.59 -12.58 -14.08
CA HIS A 295 11.73 -11.55 -14.67
C HIS A 295 11.65 -10.25 -13.85
N LEU A 296 12.58 -10.03 -12.92
CA LEU A 296 12.55 -8.84 -12.08
C LEU A 296 12.85 -7.58 -12.91
N GLU A 297 11.88 -6.67 -12.97
CA GLU A 297 11.94 -5.41 -13.71
C GLU A 297 12.11 -4.21 -12.77
N GLU A 298 11.54 -4.27 -11.56
CA GLU A 298 11.55 -3.18 -10.60
C GLU A 298 12.11 -3.65 -9.25
N ILE A 299 13.15 -2.96 -8.77
CA ILE A 299 13.70 -3.19 -7.43
C ILE A 299 13.86 -1.88 -6.66
N ALA A 300 13.30 -1.84 -5.46
CA ALA A 300 13.44 -0.74 -4.52
C ALA A 300 14.03 -1.24 -3.20
N LEU A 301 15.18 -0.68 -2.80
CA LEU A 301 15.96 -1.09 -1.64
C LEU A 301 16.16 0.11 -0.72
N ARG A 302 15.27 0.26 0.27
CA ARG A 302 15.26 1.38 1.20
C ARG A 302 15.85 0.94 2.53
N LYS A 303 16.97 1.54 2.90
CA LYS A 303 17.72 1.31 4.14
C LYS A 303 18.19 -0.14 4.27
N PHE A 304 18.21 -0.88 3.16
CA PHE A 304 18.50 -2.32 3.10
C PHE A 304 19.99 -2.63 2.91
N LEU A 305 20.69 -1.78 2.15
CA LEU A 305 22.10 -1.99 1.84
C LEU A 305 22.99 -1.22 2.81
N ILE A 306 24.05 -1.88 3.30
CA ILE A 306 25.04 -1.27 4.19
C ILE A 306 26.25 -0.73 3.44
N THR A 307 26.69 -1.44 2.39
CA THR A 307 27.92 -1.12 1.64
C THR A 307 27.66 -0.87 0.16
N GLU A 308 28.48 -0.02 -0.45
CA GLU A 308 28.44 0.23 -1.90
C GLU A 308 28.71 -1.05 -2.71
N ASP A 309 29.58 -1.95 -2.21
CA ASP A 309 29.87 -3.20 -2.92
C ASP A 309 28.62 -4.10 -3.04
N GLY A 310 27.71 -4.04 -2.06
CA GLY A 310 26.41 -4.71 -2.14
C GLY A 310 25.51 -4.11 -3.23
N LEU A 311 25.53 -2.78 -3.38
CA LEU A 311 24.85 -2.07 -4.47
C LEU A 311 25.43 -2.44 -5.83
N ILE A 312 26.76 -2.40 -5.96
CA ILE A 312 27.49 -2.78 -7.18
C ILE A 312 27.17 -4.23 -7.56
N SER A 313 27.16 -5.16 -6.61
CA SER A 313 26.78 -6.56 -6.84
C SER A 313 25.38 -6.70 -7.45
N ILE A 314 24.41 -5.86 -7.05
CA ILE A 314 23.06 -5.91 -7.63
C ILE A 314 23.08 -5.33 -9.05
N ILE A 315 23.78 -4.22 -9.27
CA ILE A 315 23.89 -3.58 -10.59
C ILE A 315 24.54 -4.52 -11.61
N THR A 316 25.55 -5.30 -11.21
CA THR A 316 26.27 -6.21 -12.12
C THR A 316 25.52 -7.50 -12.43
N ASN A 317 24.69 -8.00 -11.51
CA ASN A 317 24.07 -9.32 -11.65
C ASN A 317 22.66 -9.31 -12.26
N TYR A 318 22.00 -8.15 -12.41
CA TYR A 318 20.58 -8.08 -12.83
C TYR A 318 20.34 -7.14 -14.01
N GLU A 319 20.73 -7.57 -15.21
CA GLU A 319 20.70 -6.74 -16.42
C GLU A 319 19.30 -6.26 -16.85
N HIS A 320 18.23 -6.97 -16.47
CA HIS A 320 16.85 -6.72 -16.92
C HIS A 320 16.08 -5.65 -16.13
N LEU A 321 16.72 -4.97 -15.16
CA LEU A 321 16.05 -3.95 -14.36
C LEU A 321 15.66 -2.72 -15.20
N LEU A 322 14.37 -2.41 -15.21
CA LEU A 322 13.79 -1.19 -15.78
C LEU A 322 13.76 -0.05 -14.78
N ARG A 323 13.52 -0.36 -13.49
CA ARG A 323 13.43 0.63 -12.42
C ARG A 323 14.28 0.23 -11.24
N PHE A 324 15.17 1.13 -10.85
CA PHE A 324 16.05 0.92 -9.71
C PHE A 324 15.95 2.06 -8.72
N THR A 325 15.57 1.73 -7.48
CA THR A 325 15.48 2.68 -6.38
C THR A 325 16.33 2.23 -5.21
N VAL A 326 17.21 3.10 -4.73
CA VAL A 326 18.00 2.86 -3.53
C VAL A 326 17.89 4.08 -2.63
N ALA A 327 17.47 3.87 -1.39
CA ALA A 327 17.45 4.92 -0.39
C ALA A 327 18.35 4.51 0.75
N ALA A 328 19.40 5.27 1.01
CA ALA A 328 20.29 5.07 2.14
C ALA A 328 19.72 5.75 3.40
N GLU A 329 20.31 5.44 4.55
CA GLU A 329 20.04 6.17 5.77
C GLU A 329 20.77 7.52 5.79
N ARG A 330 20.22 8.50 6.53
CA ARG A 330 20.77 9.87 6.55
C ARG A 330 22.19 9.97 7.11
N TRP A 331 22.58 9.03 7.97
CA TRP A 331 23.92 9.00 8.58
C TRP A 331 24.95 8.23 7.75
N GLN A 332 24.51 7.42 6.77
CA GLN A 332 25.44 6.80 5.82
C GLN A 332 25.93 7.93 4.93
N THR A 333 27.10 8.50 5.21
CA THR A 333 27.75 9.44 4.30
C THR A 333 28.56 8.63 3.30
N SER A 334 28.49 8.98 2.01
CA SER A 334 29.29 8.34 0.96
C SER A 334 28.98 6.85 0.74
N PHE A 335 27.72 6.42 0.89
CA PHE A 335 27.29 5.06 0.52
C PHE A 335 27.21 4.88 -1.00
N ILE A 336 26.79 5.91 -1.73
CA ILE A 336 26.79 5.92 -3.20
C ILE A 336 27.90 6.86 -3.66
N THR A 337 28.95 6.30 -4.25
CA THR A 337 30.13 7.05 -4.71
C THR A 337 30.22 7.07 -6.24
N HIS A 338 31.29 7.67 -6.76
CA HIS A 338 31.58 7.69 -8.19
C HIS A 338 31.68 6.27 -8.79
N ARG A 339 32.10 5.25 -8.03
CA ARG A 339 32.20 3.85 -8.50
C ARG A 339 30.86 3.34 -9.04
N THR A 340 29.78 3.61 -8.31
CA THR A 340 28.42 3.24 -8.74
C THR A 340 28.04 3.92 -10.06
N PHE A 341 28.34 5.20 -10.21
CA PHE A 341 27.99 5.96 -11.42
C PHE A 341 28.86 5.60 -12.62
N GLU A 342 30.16 5.36 -12.41
CA GLU A 342 31.07 4.85 -13.43
C GLU A 342 30.59 3.51 -13.97
N LEU A 343 30.16 2.60 -13.09
CA LEU A 343 29.59 1.32 -13.50
C LEU A 343 28.30 1.48 -14.34
N LEU A 344 27.46 2.47 -14.01
CA LEU A 344 26.26 2.79 -14.77
C LEU A 344 26.53 3.59 -16.05
N THR A 345 27.73 4.13 -16.21
CA THR A 345 28.19 4.86 -17.40
C THR A 345 28.59 3.88 -18.49
N ARG A 346 28.33 4.23 -19.76
CA ARG A 346 28.79 3.45 -20.92
C ARG A 346 30.29 3.18 -20.84
N GLN A 347 30.68 1.91 -20.90
CA GLN A 347 32.09 1.49 -20.98
C GLN A 347 32.59 1.53 -22.43
N GLU A 348 33.92 1.48 -22.64
CA GLU A 348 34.54 1.51 -23.97
C GLU A 348 34.01 0.40 -24.90
N ASP A 349 33.70 -0.78 -24.34
CA ASP A 349 33.12 -1.93 -25.05
C ASP A 349 31.64 -1.75 -25.45
N ALA A 350 31.08 -0.55 -25.29
CA ALA A 350 29.64 -0.25 -25.45
C ALA A 350 28.71 -1.09 -24.55
N LYS A 351 29.25 -1.70 -23.50
CA LYS A 351 28.49 -2.41 -22.48
C LYS A 351 27.98 -1.42 -21.42
N TYR A 352 26.72 -1.59 -21.05
CA TYR A 352 26.10 -0.89 -19.94
C TYR A 352 25.81 -1.92 -18.85
N ALA A 353 26.11 -1.59 -17.59
CA ALA A 353 25.39 -2.24 -16.50
C ALA A 353 23.93 -1.78 -16.53
N LEU A 354 22.98 -2.69 -16.35
CA LEU A 354 21.54 -2.40 -16.46
C LEU A 354 21.18 -1.71 -17.80
N PRO A 355 21.37 -2.40 -18.95
CA PRO A 355 21.12 -1.81 -20.27
C PRO A 355 19.66 -1.37 -20.50
N TYR A 356 18.70 -1.93 -19.74
CA TYR A 356 17.28 -1.61 -19.88
C TYR A 356 16.77 -0.57 -18.87
N LEU A 357 17.66 0.02 -18.06
CA LEU A 357 17.26 0.94 -16.99
C LEU A 357 16.60 2.22 -17.53
N GLU A 358 15.31 2.39 -17.23
CA GLU A 358 14.53 3.56 -17.62
C GLU A 358 14.37 4.57 -16.47
N LYS A 359 14.34 4.10 -15.23
CA LYS A 359 14.19 4.95 -14.04
C LYS A 359 15.24 4.64 -12.99
N LEU A 360 16.01 5.66 -12.60
CA LEU A 360 16.98 5.59 -11.51
C LEU A 360 16.58 6.54 -10.39
N GLU A 361 16.55 6.05 -9.15
CA GLU A 361 16.22 6.85 -7.98
C GLU A 361 17.18 6.55 -6.84
N PHE A 362 18.05 7.51 -6.50
CA PHE A 362 18.94 7.44 -5.36
C PHE A 362 18.57 8.49 -4.34
N ARG A 363 18.38 8.09 -3.08
CA ARG A 363 18.02 8.98 -1.98
C ARG A 363 19.00 8.85 -0.82
N ALA A 364 19.45 9.99 -0.32
CA ALA A 364 20.47 10.16 0.71
C ALA A 364 21.84 9.56 0.33
N ALA A 365 22.86 9.91 1.12
CA ALA A 365 24.19 9.29 1.08
C ALA A 365 24.98 9.37 -0.25
N LEU A 366 24.63 10.32 -1.12
CA LEU A 366 25.33 10.56 -2.38
C LEU A 366 26.54 11.46 -2.15
N ASP A 367 27.73 10.96 -2.48
CA ASP A 367 28.98 11.71 -2.48
C ASP A 367 29.67 11.55 -3.84
N VAL A 368 29.13 12.27 -4.83
CA VAL A 368 29.50 12.12 -6.23
C VAL A 368 29.67 13.50 -6.87
N PRO A 369 30.80 13.76 -7.55
CA PRO A 369 30.98 14.98 -8.33
C PRO A 369 29.94 15.13 -9.46
N ASP A 370 29.51 16.37 -9.72
CA ASP A 370 28.53 16.68 -10.77
C ASP A 370 28.92 16.12 -12.14
N ASP A 371 30.19 16.19 -12.50
CA ASP A 371 30.68 15.76 -13.82
C ASP A 371 30.56 14.25 -14.02
N VAL A 372 30.68 13.47 -12.95
CA VAL A 372 30.48 12.01 -12.97
C VAL A 372 29.00 11.69 -13.20
N VAL A 373 28.10 12.37 -12.50
CA VAL A 373 26.64 12.21 -12.68
C VAL A 373 26.22 12.58 -14.10
N LEU A 374 26.67 13.75 -14.59
CA LEU A 374 26.34 14.24 -15.92
C LEU A 374 26.86 13.31 -17.02
N ARG A 375 28.11 12.82 -16.89
CA ARG A 375 28.72 11.88 -17.83
C ARG A 375 27.91 10.58 -17.91
N MET A 376 27.46 10.06 -16.77
CA MET A 376 26.60 8.87 -16.72
C MET A 376 25.29 9.12 -17.48
N ILE A 377 24.60 10.23 -17.21
CA ILE A 377 23.35 10.60 -17.87
C ILE A 377 23.55 10.73 -19.39
N GLU A 378 24.52 11.52 -19.83
CA GLU A 378 24.80 11.74 -21.25
C GLU A 378 25.08 10.43 -21.98
N SER A 379 25.86 9.53 -21.35
CA SER A 379 26.16 8.23 -21.92
C SER A 379 24.92 7.36 -22.17
N ARG A 380 23.82 7.60 -21.42
CA ARG A 380 22.54 6.87 -21.56
C ARG A 380 21.51 7.58 -22.45
N MET A 381 21.74 8.83 -22.81
CA MET A 381 20.85 9.56 -23.74
C MET A 381 21.33 9.48 -25.20
N SER A 382 22.53 8.96 -25.45
CA SER A 382 23.07 8.83 -26.80
C SER A 382 22.26 7.82 -27.65
N PRO A 383 21.71 8.22 -28.81
CA PRO A 383 20.85 7.38 -29.65
C PRO A 383 21.61 6.34 -30.50
N GLU A 384 22.94 6.28 -30.39
CA GLU A 384 23.79 5.53 -31.32
C GLU A 384 23.62 4.01 -31.27
N HIS A 385 22.93 3.45 -30.26
CA HIS A 385 22.82 2.00 -30.07
C HIS A 385 21.39 1.54 -29.86
N ALA A 386 20.95 0.60 -30.71
CA ALA A 386 19.58 0.06 -30.70
C ALA A 386 19.26 -0.85 -29.50
N VAL A 387 20.23 -1.18 -28.65
CA VAL A 387 20.10 -2.24 -27.63
C VAL A 387 19.80 -1.69 -26.22
N ALA A 388 20.29 -0.49 -25.88
CA ALA A 388 20.10 0.10 -24.55
C ALA A 388 18.85 1.00 -24.51
N CYS A 389 18.06 0.89 -23.46
CA CYS A 389 16.95 1.80 -23.23
C CYS A 389 17.49 3.17 -22.78
N ALA A 390 16.96 4.23 -23.37
CA ALA A 390 17.25 5.58 -22.90
C ALA A 390 16.67 5.79 -21.49
N LEU A 391 17.46 6.46 -20.64
CA LEU A 391 17.02 6.82 -19.29
C LEU A 391 15.88 7.86 -19.39
N LYS A 392 14.69 7.52 -18.88
CA LYS A 392 13.50 8.39 -18.94
C LYS A 392 13.39 9.28 -17.72
N SER A 393 13.83 8.80 -16.56
CA SER A 393 13.75 9.55 -15.31
C SER A 393 14.93 9.27 -14.38
N ILE A 394 15.45 10.33 -13.77
CA ILE A 394 16.45 10.27 -12.71
C ILE A 394 15.99 11.12 -11.51
N CYS A 395 16.09 10.55 -10.31
CA CYS A 395 15.85 11.28 -9.08
C CYS A 395 17.03 11.09 -8.12
N LEU A 396 17.69 12.21 -7.76
CA LEU A 396 18.78 12.20 -6.77
C LEU A 396 18.41 13.15 -5.61
N ASP A 397 18.08 12.58 -4.47
CA ASP A 397 17.71 13.33 -3.26
C ASP A 397 18.78 13.20 -2.18
N GLY A 398 18.94 14.23 -1.35
CA GLY A 398 19.83 14.20 -0.19
C GLY A 398 21.32 14.22 -0.56
N CYS A 399 21.64 14.73 -1.74
CA CYS A 399 23.00 15.07 -2.17
C CYS A 399 23.26 16.58 -2.03
N LYS A 400 24.51 16.99 -2.19
CA LYS A 400 24.85 18.40 -2.37
C LYS A 400 24.18 18.93 -3.64
N PRO A 401 23.59 20.16 -3.63
CA PRO A 401 23.10 20.78 -4.85
C PRO A 401 24.21 20.89 -5.90
N MET A 402 23.88 20.60 -7.17
CA MET A 402 24.83 20.76 -8.27
C MET A 402 25.25 22.22 -8.42
N ALA A 403 26.45 22.44 -8.96
CA ALA A 403 26.87 23.77 -9.39
C ALA A 403 25.94 24.30 -10.49
N GLU A 404 25.75 25.62 -10.55
CA GLU A 404 24.83 26.27 -11.50
C GLU A 404 25.12 25.92 -12.98
N VAL A 405 26.41 25.78 -13.32
CA VAL A 405 26.86 25.36 -14.65
C VAL A 405 26.41 23.92 -14.95
N SER A 406 26.52 23.03 -13.96
CA SER A 406 26.08 21.63 -14.06
C SER A 406 24.55 21.53 -14.18
N VAL A 407 23.79 22.32 -13.41
CA VAL A 407 22.32 22.40 -13.50
C VAL A 407 21.89 22.88 -14.89
N SER A 408 22.53 23.92 -15.43
CA SER A 408 22.23 24.42 -16.77
C SER A 408 22.48 23.36 -17.84
N ARG A 409 23.58 22.61 -17.72
CA ARG A 409 23.88 21.48 -18.61
C ARG A 409 22.85 20.35 -18.49
N LEU A 410 22.42 20.00 -17.28
CA LEU A 410 21.37 19.02 -17.04
C LEU A 410 20.03 19.46 -17.65
N GLU A 411 19.65 20.73 -17.51
CA GLU A 411 18.43 21.29 -18.10
C GLU A 411 18.45 21.18 -19.62
N THR A 412 19.58 21.47 -20.28
CA THR A 412 19.75 21.26 -21.72
C THR A 412 19.53 19.81 -22.10
N ILE A 413 20.18 18.86 -21.40
CA ILE A 413 19.98 17.42 -21.63
C ILE A 413 18.51 17.05 -21.49
N CYS A 414 17.82 17.53 -20.45
CA CYS A 414 16.39 17.25 -20.22
C CYS A 414 15.50 17.79 -21.35
N GLN A 415 15.80 19.00 -21.85
CA GLN A 415 15.06 19.61 -22.97
C GLN A 415 15.25 18.86 -24.29
N GLU A 416 16.49 18.45 -24.59
CA GLU A 416 16.82 17.77 -25.84
C GLU A 416 16.32 16.32 -25.88
N SER A 417 16.38 15.63 -24.74
CA SER A 417 16.13 14.19 -24.67
C SER A 417 14.78 13.79 -24.08
N GLY A 418 14.07 14.72 -23.42
CA GLY A 418 12.85 14.43 -22.67
C GLY A 418 13.08 13.75 -21.31
N LEU A 419 14.33 13.63 -20.86
CA LEU A 419 14.68 13.12 -19.53
C LEU A 419 14.01 13.95 -18.43
N LYS A 420 13.39 13.27 -17.46
CA LYS A 420 12.86 13.91 -16.25
C LYS A 420 13.86 13.82 -15.09
N ALA A 421 14.48 14.94 -14.73
CA ALA A 421 15.35 15.04 -13.55
C ALA A 421 14.60 15.64 -12.35
N GLU A 422 14.63 14.95 -11.20
CA GLU A 422 13.97 15.37 -9.95
C GLU A 422 14.90 15.29 -8.73
N GLY A 423 14.61 16.09 -7.70
CA GLY A 423 15.29 16.01 -6.40
C GLY A 423 16.18 17.21 -6.09
N THR A 424 16.80 17.18 -4.91
CA THR A 424 17.58 18.31 -4.37
C THR A 424 18.77 18.71 -5.22
N PHE A 425 19.25 17.81 -6.08
CA PHE A 425 20.39 18.06 -6.97
C PHE A 425 20.07 18.99 -8.14
N ALA A 426 18.83 18.93 -8.64
CA ALA A 426 18.38 19.65 -9.82
C ALA A 426 17.68 20.99 -9.49
N SER A 427 17.40 21.25 -8.21
CA SER A 427 16.82 22.53 -7.80
C SER A 427 17.88 23.64 -7.87
N ARG A 428 17.68 24.62 -8.76
CA ARG A 428 18.30 25.95 -8.59
C ARG A 428 17.97 26.41 -7.17
N ASN A 429 18.94 26.95 -6.43
CA ASN A 429 18.85 27.36 -5.02
C ASN A 429 17.78 28.44 -4.69
N ASN A 430 16.69 28.51 -5.44
CA ASN A 430 15.46 29.17 -5.08
C ASN A 430 14.81 28.41 -3.92
N ILE A 431 15.41 28.55 -2.74
CA ILE A 431 14.78 28.32 -1.46
C ILE A 431 13.72 29.43 -1.26
N SER A 432 12.74 29.53 -2.16
CA SER A 432 11.41 29.88 -1.70
C SER A 432 10.93 28.62 -1.00
N ILE A 433 10.99 28.60 0.32
CA ILE A 433 10.43 27.53 1.14
C ILE A 433 8.94 27.46 0.79
N SER A 434 8.59 26.66 -0.21
CA SER A 434 7.22 26.22 -0.40
C SER A 434 6.98 25.27 0.76
N THR A 435 6.14 25.70 1.69
CA THR A 435 5.67 24.91 2.84
C THR A 435 4.90 23.64 2.44
N SER A 436 4.77 23.36 1.14
CA SER A 436 4.48 22.05 0.58
C SER A 436 5.72 21.60 -0.21
N THR A 437 6.55 20.68 0.26
CA THR A 437 6.22 19.27 0.37
C THR A 437 7.34 18.69 1.24
N ILE A 438 7.10 18.51 2.54
CA ILE A 438 7.79 17.40 3.19
C ILE A 438 7.31 16.21 2.39
N ALA A 439 8.23 15.56 1.67
CA ALA A 439 8.02 14.19 1.26
C ALA A 439 7.85 13.42 2.57
N THR A 440 6.62 13.42 3.09
CA THR A 440 6.10 12.27 3.79
C THR A 440 6.46 11.16 2.83
N GLU A 441 7.44 10.33 3.21
CA GLU A 441 7.42 8.94 2.78
C GLU A 441 5.94 8.59 2.66
N ALA A 442 5.52 8.04 1.53
CA ALA A 442 4.25 7.38 1.45
C ALA A 442 4.27 6.26 2.51
N ARG A 443 4.09 6.62 3.79
CA ARG A 443 3.29 5.91 4.75
C ARG A 443 2.04 5.67 3.95
N THR A 444 1.88 4.44 3.52
CA THR A 444 0.60 3.87 3.14
C THR A 444 -0.42 4.47 4.10
N SER A 445 -1.23 5.36 3.55
CA SER A 445 -1.96 6.43 4.25
C SER A 445 -3.21 5.92 4.97
N TYR A 446 -3.11 4.74 5.58
CA TYR A 446 -4.16 4.13 6.38
C TYR A 446 -3.91 4.24 7.90
N PHE A 447 -2.67 4.51 8.35
CA PHE A 447 -2.37 4.65 9.78
C PHE A 447 -2.61 6.05 10.37
N SER A 448 -2.77 7.10 9.56
CA SER A 448 -3.11 8.43 10.09
C SER A 448 -4.54 8.52 10.64
N PHE A 449 -5.39 7.52 10.38
CA PHE A 449 -6.77 7.50 10.90
C PHE A 449 -6.83 7.08 12.38
N PHE A 450 -5.89 6.24 12.86
CA PHE A 450 -5.77 5.88 14.28
C PHE A 450 -4.83 6.82 15.06
N PHE A 451 -4.01 7.58 14.36
CA PHE A 451 -3.09 8.55 14.94
C PHE A 451 -3.33 9.96 14.37
N ASP A 452 -4.58 10.44 14.41
CA ASP A 452 -4.76 11.89 14.53
C ASP A 452 -4.15 12.28 15.89
N PRO A 453 -3.10 13.12 15.94
CA PRO A 453 -2.57 13.61 17.21
C PRO A 453 -3.68 14.21 18.08
N GLY A 454 -4.73 14.78 17.45
CA GLY A 454 -5.93 15.27 18.13
C GLY A 454 -6.68 14.18 18.90
N ALA A 455 -6.87 12.99 18.31
CA ALA A 455 -7.56 11.86 18.94
C ALA A 455 -6.73 11.22 20.07
N VAL A 456 -5.41 11.09 19.89
CA VAL A 456 -4.51 10.58 20.94
C VAL A 456 -4.43 11.56 22.12
N ILE A 457 -4.44 12.88 21.86
CA ILE A 457 -4.48 13.92 22.91
C ILE A 457 -5.85 13.96 23.61
N LEU A 458 -6.96 13.75 22.89
CA LEU A 458 -8.30 13.62 23.50
C LEU A 458 -8.45 12.35 24.33
N TRP A 459 -7.83 11.24 23.89
CA TRP A 459 -7.80 9.98 24.61
C TRP A 459 -6.93 10.07 25.87
N PHE A 460 -5.71 10.63 25.78
CA PHE A 460 -4.87 10.94 26.96
C PHE A 460 -5.55 11.92 27.92
N ARG A 461 -6.29 12.92 27.41
CA ARG A 461 -7.08 13.83 28.26
C ARG A 461 -8.21 13.11 29.00
N LYS A 462 -8.93 12.20 28.35
CA LYS A 462 -9.97 11.39 29.02
C LYS A 462 -9.36 10.42 30.05
N LEU A 463 -8.19 9.85 29.76
CA LEU A 463 -7.47 8.98 30.70
C LEU A 463 -6.94 9.74 31.92
N LEU A 464 -6.48 10.98 31.74
CA LEU A 464 -5.98 11.84 32.82
C LEU A 464 -7.09 12.55 33.62
N LEU A 465 -8.28 12.74 33.03
CA LEU A 465 -9.43 13.37 33.70
C LEU A 465 -10.38 12.36 34.36
N GLY A 466 -10.17 11.06 34.15
CA GLY A 466 -11.00 9.98 34.69
C GLY A 466 -10.37 9.22 35.87
N ARG A 467 -9.97 9.92 36.93
CA ARG A 467 -9.81 9.35 38.28
C ARG A 467 -10.20 10.38 39.33
N ARG A 468 -11.47 10.34 39.72
CA ARG A 468 -11.94 10.55 41.10
C ARG A 468 -13.31 9.91 41.25
#